data_AF-A0A7K1ED00-F1
#
_entry.id   AF-A0A7K1ED00-F1
#
_cell.length_a   1.000
_cell.length_b   1.000
_cell.length_c   1.000
_cell.angle_alpha   90.00
_cell.angle_beta   90.00
_cell.angle_gamma   90.00
#
_symmetry.space_group_name_H-M   'P 1'
#
loop_
_entity.id
_entity.type
_entity.pdbx_description
1 polymer ?
#
loop_
_entity_poly.entity_id
_entity_poly.type
_entity_poly.pdbx_seq_one_letter_code
_entity_poly.pdbx_strand_id
1 'polypeptide(L)'
;MGDSTGFMKHDRQLPSRREVPVRLRDWKEVYEDFPIAKVREQASRCMDCGIPFCNNGCPLGNLIPDWNDLVFRDRWRDAIDRLHATNNFPEFTGRLCPAPCEAACVVGINQDPVTIKQVEVEIIDRAWSEGWIEPQRSELRTGRRV
;
A
#
# COMPACT_ATOMS: atom_id res chain seq x y z
N MET A 1 -16.32 -3.45 4.24
CA MET A 1 -15.13 -2.72 3.76
C MET A 1 -15.20 -2.64 2.24
N GLY A 2 -14.55 -1.64 1.63
CA GLY A 2 -14.42 -1.48 0.17
C GLY A 2 -15.75 -1.34 -0.60
N ASP A 3 -15.65 -1.35 -1.93
CA ASP A 3 -16.76 -1.70 -2.81
C ASP A 3 -16.71 -3.22 -2.99
N SER A 4 -17.69 -3.95 -2.44
CA SER A 4 -17.76 -5.41 -2.52
C SER A 4 -17.77 -5.97 -3.95
N THR A 5 -18.00 -5.11 -4.93
CA THR A 5 -18.03 -5.43 -6.37
C THR A 5 -16.97 -4.68 -7.17
N GLY A 6 -16.05 -3.95 -6.52
CA GLY A 6 -15.09 -3.08 -7.21
C GLY A 6 -14.17 -3.84 -8.17
N PHE A 7 -13.80 -5.08 -7.83
CA PHE A 7 -13.00 -5.96 -8.69
C PHE A 7 -13.72 -6.36 -10.00
N MET A 8 -15.06 -6.27 -10.05
CA MET A 8 -15.83 -6.54 -11.28
C MET A 8 -15.99 -5.29 -12.15
N LYS A 9 -15.75 -4.10 -11.60
CA LYS A 9 -15.99 -2.81 -12.28
C LYS A 9 -14.73 -2.20 -12.87
N HIS A 10 -13.58 -2.47 -12.28
CA HIS A 10 -12.31 -1.82 -12.63
C HIS A 10 -11.24 -2.86 -12.86
N ASP A 11 -10.50 -2.76 -13.96
CA ASP A 11 -9.33 -3.59 -14.25
C ASP A 11 -8.10 -3.18 -13.42
N ARG A 12 -7.11 -4.08 -13.33
CA ARG A 12 -5.90 -3.83 -12.54
C ARG A 12 -5.04 -2.84 -13.30
N GLN A 13 -4.64 -1.78 -12.63
CA GLN A 13 -3.80 -0.73 -13.21
C GLN A 13 -2.64 -0.42 -12.27
N LEU A 14 -1.45 -0.33 -12.84
CA LEU A 14 -0.23 0.07 -12.16
C LEU A 14 0.31 1.35 -12.80
N PRO A 15 1.18 2.10 -12.10
CA PRO A 15 1.87 3.22 -12.71
C PRO A 15 2.65 2.78 -13.95
N SER A 16 2.62 3.62 -14.98
CA SER A 16 3.47 3.46 -16.16
C SER A 16 4.94 3.55 -15.77
N ARG A 17 5.80 2.97 -16.61
CA ARG A 17 7.25 3.10 -16.46
C ARG A 17 7.73 4.19 -17.40
N ARG A 18 8.67 5.01 -16.94
CA ARG A 18 9.40 5.94 -17.80
C ARG A 18 10.03 5.21 -18.98
N GLU A 19 10.00 5.85 -20.14
CA GLU A 19 10.56 5.33 -21.39
C GLU A 19 12.00 4.86 -21.23
N VAL A 20 12.33 3.72 -21.86
CA VAL A 20 13.66 3.09 -21.73
C VAL A 20 14.81 4.05 -22.09
N PRO A 21 14.76 4.81 -23.21
CA PRO A 21 15.82 5.75 -23.55
C PRO A 21 16.02 6.89 -22.54
N VAL A 22 14.98 7.23 -21.75
CA VAL A 22 15.03 8.27 -20.73
C VAL A 22 15.65 7.72 -19.44
N ARG A 23 15.15 6.60 -18.92
CA ARG A 23 15.62 6.01 -17.65
C ARG A 23 17.04 5.41 -17.70
N LEU A 24 17.62 5.26 -18.90
CA LEU A 24 19.04 4.90 -19.07
C LEU A 24 19.99 6.08 -18.83
N ARG A 25 19.48 7.31 -18.74
CA ARG A 25 20.29 8.54 -18.63
C ARG A 25 20.34 9.12 -17.21
N ASP A 26 19.60 8.54 -16.27
CA ASP A 26 19.55 8.99 -14.88
C ASP A 26 19.28 7.82 -13.91
N TRP A 27 19.34 8.10 -12.61
CA TRP A 27 19.08 7.14 -11.54
C TRP A 27 17.76 7.44 -10.80
N LYS A 28 16.83 8.13 -11.44
CA LYS A 28 15.54 8.48 -10.83
C LYS A 28 14.60 7.27 -10.79
N GLU A 29 13.54 7.34 -9.99
CA GLU A 29 12.48 6.33 -9.91
C GLU A 29 12.00 5.91 -11.31
N VAL A 30 11.80 4.62 -11.55
CA VAL A 30 11.43 4.09 -12.88
C VAL A 30 9.95 4.26 -13.18
N TYR A 31 9.11 4.27 -12.16
CA TYR A 31 7.67 4.45 -12.28
C TYR A 31 7.33 5.94 -12.41
N GLU A 32 6.29 6.24 -13.17
CA GLU A 32 5.69 7.57 -13.24
C GLU A 32 4.68 7.75 -12.10
N ASP A 33 4.30 9.00 -11.84
CA ASP A 33 3.31 9.34 -10.82
C ASP A 33 1.98 8.65 -11.13
N PHE A 34 1.34 8.08 -10.10
CA PHE A 34 0.07 7.41 -10.23
C PHE A 34 -1.05 8.26 -9.64
N PRO A 35 -2.10 8.63 -10.42
CA PRO A 35 -3.13 9.52 -9.91
C PRO A 35 -3.83 8.96 -8.67
N ILE A 36 -4.02 9.77 -7.64
CA ILE A 36 -4.71 9.37 -6.40
C ILE A 36 -6.09 8.76 -6.69
N ALA A 37 -6.82 9.28 -7.67
CA ALA A 37 -8.10 8.72 -8.09
C ALA A 37 -7.97 7.25 -8.56
N LYS A 38 -6.86 6.91 -9.24
CA LYS A 38 -6.54 5.56 -9.65
C LYS A 38 -6.11 4.68 -8.48
N VAL A 39 -5.34 5.20 -7.52
CA VAL A 39 -5.02 4.47 -6.29
C VAL A 39 -6.30 4.07 -5.54
N ARG A 40 -7.25 5.00 -5.41
CA ARG A 40 -8.55 4.76 -4.77
C ARG A 40 -9.38 3.73 -5.52
N GLU A 41 -9.42 3.80 -6.84
CA GLU A 41 -10.06 2.81 -7.71
C GLU A 41 -9.42 1.42 -7.55
N GLN A 42 -8.09 1.33 -7.46
CA GLN A 42 -7.42 0.05 -7.26
C GLN A 42 -7.64 -0.51 -5.84
N ALA A 43 -7.66 0.34 -4.82
CA ALA A 43 -7.98 -0.05 -3.45
C ALA A 43 -9.43 -0.58 -3.32
N SER A 44 -10.36 -0.05 -4.13
CA SER A 44 -11.75 -0.52 -4.16
C SER A 44 -11.93 -1.93 -4.72
N ARG A 45 -10.91 -2.51 -5.36
CA ARG A 45 -10.93 -3.92 -5.81
C ARG A 45 -10.86 -4.93 -4.66
N CYS A 46 -10.60 -4.51 -3.42
CA CYS A 46 -10.60 -5.40 -2.26
C CYS A 46 -11.99 -5.99 -2.01
N MET A 47 -12.10 -7.32 -1.98
CA MET A 47 -13.39 -8.03 -1.83
C MET A 47 -13.93 -8.11 -0.41
N ASP A 48 -13.17 -7.70 0.61
CA ASP A 48 -13.53 -7.91 2.01
C ASP A 48 -13.81 -9.41 2.32
N CYS A 49 -12.80 -10.27 2.08
CA CYS A 49 -12.94 -11.73 1.97
C CYS A 49 -13.40 -12.48 3.25
N GLY A 50 -13.64 -11.77 4.36
CA GLY A 50 -13.89 -12.35 5.69
C GLY A 50 -12.64 -12.97 6.32
N ILE A 51 -11.94 -13.87 5.60
CA ILE A 51 -10.63 -14.40 5.94
C ILE A 51 -9.58 -13.77 5.01
N PRO A 52 -8.82 -12.76 5.47
CA PRO A 52 -7.89 -12.05 4.61
C PRO A 52 -6.57 -12.83 4.44
N PHE A 53 -6.52 -13.71 3.43
CA PHE A 53 -5.30 -14.47 3.09
C PHE A 53 -4.09 -13.57 2.80
N CYS A 54 -4.32 -12.36 2.28
CA CYS A 54 -3.27 -11.37 2.06
C CYS A 54 -2.55 -10.97 3.36
N ASN A 55 -3.22 -10.94 4.51
CA ASN A 55 -2.58 -10.65 5.81
C ASN A 55 -1.57 -11.75 6.16
N ASN A 56 -1.95 -13.02 5.95
CA ASN A 56 -1.06 -14.16 6.18
C ASN A 56 0.06 -14.26 5.12
N GLY A 57 -0.22 -13.81 3.90
CA GLY A 57 0.78 -13.73 2.84
C GLY A 57 1.85 -12.65 3.10
N CYS A 58 1.55 -11.66 3.94
CA CYS A 58 2.53 -10.66 4.36
C CYS A 58 3.33 -11.17 5.56
N PRO A 59 4.67 -11.24 5.49
CA PRO A 59 5.49 -11.65 6.64
C PRO A 59 5.37 -10.74 7.88
N LEU A 60 4.93 -9.49 7.69
CA LEU A 60 4.69 -8.54 8.78
C LEU A 60 3.28 -8.68 9.40
N GLY A 61 2.41 -9.51 8.82
CA GLY A 61 1.01 -9.59 9.24
C GLY A 61 0.24 -8.29 9.00
N ASN A 62 0.59 -7.54 7.95
CA ASN A 62 -0.04 -6.24 7.64
C ASN A 62 -1.55 -6.36 7.52
N LEU A 63 -2.25 -5.30 7.97
CA LEU A 63 -3.70 -5.24 8.09
C LEU A 63 -4.31 -4.68 6.80
N ILE A 64 -4.08 -5.41 5.70
CA ILE A 64 -4.23 -4.93 4.33
C ILE A 64 -5.66 -4.49 3.96
N PRO A 65 -6.73 -5.25 4.29
CA PRO A 65 -8.09 -4.81 3.99
C PRO A 65 -8.44 -3.47 4.63
N ASP A 66 -7.94 -3.22 5.84
CA ASP A 66 -8.30 -2.05 6.63
C ASP A 66 -7.78 -0.77 5.98
N TRP A 67 -6.49 -0.71 5.65
CA TRP A 67 -5.94 0.49 5.02
C TRP A 67 -6.37 0.63 3.54
N ASN A 68 -6.69 -0.46 2.84
CA ASN A 68 -7.31 -0.36 1.50
C ASN A 68 -8.70 0.30 1.58
N ASP A 69 -9.51 -0.10 2.56
CA ASP A 69 -10.84 0.49 2.79
C ASP A 69 -10.73 1.98 3.16
N LEU A 70 -9.75 2.34 4.00
CA LEU A 70 -9.48 3.73 4.37
C LEU A 70 -9.04 4.56 3.15
N VAL A 71 -8.14 4.05 2.32
CA VAL A 71 -7.73 4.71 1.06
C VAL A 71 -8.92 4.90 0.13
N PHE A 72 -9.72 3.86 -0.11
CA PHE A 72 -10.92 3.96 -0.95
C PHE A 72 -11.86 5.09 -0.49
N ARG A 73 -12.06 5.20 0.83
CA ARG A 73 -12.88 6.22 1.50
C ARG A 73 -12.20 7.58 1.68
N ASP A 74 -11.03 7.79 1.09
CA ASP A 74 -10.26 9.03 1.18
C ASP A 74 -9.79 9.39 2.60
N ARG A 75 -9.67 8.39 3.49
CA ARG A 75 -9.22 8.52 4.88
C ARG A 75 -7.72 8.23 5.03
N TRP A 76 -6.90 8.99 4.32
CA TRP A 76 -5.46 8.74 4.19
C TRP A 76 -4.68 8.85 5.50
N ARG A 77 -5.06 9.79 6.39
CA ARG A 77 -4.41 9.93 7.69
C ARG A 77 -4.61 8.68 8.55
N ASP A 78 -5.83 8.17 8.59
CA ASP A 78 -6.12 6.91 9.29
C ASP A 78 -5.43 5.72 8.62
N ALA A 79 -5.31 5.73 7.28
CA ALA A 79 -4.67 4.66 6.53
C ALA A 79 -3.18 4.54 6.89
N ILE A 80 -2.45 5.64 7.03
CA ILE A 80 -1.06 5.60 7.45
C ILE A 80 -0.90 5.15 8.91
N ASP A 81 -1.77 5.61 9.82
CA ASP A 81 -1.76 5.16 11.21
C ASP A 81 -2.00 3.65 11.28
N ARG A 82 -2.92 3.14 10.45
CA ARG A 82 -3.21 1.70 10.36
C ARG A 82 -2.07 0.90 9.75
N LEU A 83 -1.40 1.43 8.73
CA LEU A 83 -0.24 0.80 8.08
C LEU A 83 0.96 0.71 9.03
N HIS A 84 1.23 1.79 9.79
CA HIS A 84 2.31 1.84 10.77
C HIS A 84 2.06 0.99 12.02
N ALA A 85 0.83 0.51 12.25
CA ALA A 85 0.55 -0.43 13.32
C ALA A 85 1.33 -1.75 13.20
N THR A 86 1.74 -2.12 11.98
CA THR A 86 2.49 -3.35 11.69
C THR A 86 3.78 -3.15 10.89
N ASN A 87 3.92 -2.02 10.19
CA ASN A 87 5.07 -1.78 9.31
C ASN A 87 5.81 -0.49 9.66
N ASN A 88 7.08 -0.59 10.04
CA ASN A 88 7.92 0.58 10.32
C ASN A 88 8.46 1.28 9.06
N PHE A 89 8.51 0.57 7.92
CA PHE A 89 9.18 1.01 6.70
C PHE A 89 8.32 0.77 5.43
N PRO A 90 7.08 1.30 5.38
CA PRO A 90 6.19 1.16 4.23
C PRO A 90 6.78 1.73 2.92
N GLU A 91 7.64 2.74 3.00
CA GLU A 91 8.31 3.36 1.86
C GLU A 91 9.29 2.43 1.15
N PHE A 92 9.91 1.50 1.91
CA PHE A 92 10.83 0.49 1.39
C PHE A 92 10.08 -0.75 0.93
N THR A 93 9.17 -1.24 1.76
CA THR A 93 8.39 -2.44 1.46
C THR A 93 7.44 -2.23 0.28
N GLY A 94 6.76 -1.08 0.21
CA GLY A 94 5.94 -0.67 -0.94
C GLY A 94 6.74 -0.54 -2.26
N ARG A 95 8.06 -0.37 -2.21
CA ARG A 95 8.92 -0.29 -3.41
C ARG A 95 9.61 -1.60 -3.76
N LEU A 96 10.15 -2.30 -2.77
CA LEU A 96 11.08 -3.42 -2.98
C LEU A 96 10.46 -4.80 -2.72
N CYS A 97 9.38 -4.89 -1.94
CA CYS A 97 8.76 -6.16 -1.61
C CYS A 97 8.35 -6.91 -2.89
N PRO A 98 8.57 -8.25 -2.98
CA PRO A 98 8.05 -9.05 -4.10
C PRO A 98 6.52 -9.25 -4.04
N ALA A 99 5.84 -8.62 -3.08
CA ALA A 99 4.39 -8.62 -2.90
C ALA A 99 3.77 -10.03 -2.74
N PRO A 100 4.24 -10.86 -1.77
CA PRO A 100 3.60 -12.16 -1.48
C PRO A 100 2.15 -12.02 -1.03
N CYS A 101 1.77 -10.86 -0.47
CA CYS A 101 0.39 -10.50 -0.17
C CYS A 101 -0.50 -10.40 -1.41
N GLU A 102 0.02 -9.93 -2.56
CA GLU A 102 -0.72 -9.91 -3.83
C GLU A 102 -0.86 -11.33 -4.40
N ALA A 103 0.17 -12.16 -4.28
CA ALA A 103 0.11 -13.58 -4.66
C ALA A 103 -0.91 -14.37 -3.82
N ALA A 104 -1.09 -14.00 -2.54
CA ALA A 104 -2.08 -14.60 -1.65
C ALA A 104 -3.49 -13.98 -1.76
N CYS A 105 -3.69 -12.98 -2.62
CA CYS A 105 -4.97 -12.30 -2.77
C CYS A 105 -6.02 -13.24 -3.38
N VAL A 106 -7.20 -13.34 -2.78
CA VAL A 106 -8.28 -14.22 -3.26
C VAL A 106 -8.77 -13.83 -4.66
N VAL A 107 -8.76 -12.53 -5.01
CA VAL A 107 -9.05 -12.08 -6.39
C VAL A 107 -8.09 -12.75 -7.39
N GLY A 108 -6.82 -12.88 -6.96
CA GLY A 108 -5.71 -13.51 -7.69
C GLY A 108 -5.95 -14.95 -8.17
N ILE A 109 -6.98 -15.62 -7.65
CA ILE A 109 -7.37 -16.97 -8.09
C ILE A 109 -7.97 -16.96 -9.49
N ASN A 110 -8.77 -15.93 -9.82
CA ASN A 110 -9.54 -15.88 -11.07
C ASN A 110 -9.26 -14.64 -11.92
N GLN A 111 -8.72 -13.58 -11.33
CA GLN A 111 -8.40 -12.31 -11.98
C GLN A 111 -7.12 -11.74 -11.37
N ASP A 112 -6.62 -10.62 -11.90
CA ASP A 112 -5.45 -9.99 -11.32
C ASP A 112 -5.68 -9.52 -9.87
N PRO A 113 -4.70 -9.64 -8.97
CA PRO A 113 -4.87 -9.29 -7.56
C PRO A 113 -5.03 -7.78 -7.36
N VAL A 114 -5.48 -7.38 -6.17
CA VAL A 114 -5.44 -5.97 -5.74
C VAL A 114 -3.99 -5.48 -5.75
N THR A 115 -3.74 -4.23 -6.16
CA THR A 115 -2.40 -3.61 -6.17
C THR A 115 -1.96 -3.18 -4.78
N ILE A 116 -1.93 -4.13 -3.83
CA ILE A 116 -1.65 -3.93 -2.40
C ILE A 116 -0.33 -3.16 -2.22
N LYS A 117 0.72 -3.56 -2.93
CA LYS A 117 2.03 -2.92 -2.85
C LYS A 117 2.00 -1.47 -3.34
N GLN A 118 1.24 -1.20 -4.42
CA GLN A 118 1.10 0.17 -4.92
C GLN A 118 0.34 1.03 -3.90
N VAL A 119 -0.76 0.53 -3.33
CA VAL A 119 -1.52 1.29 -2.34
C VAL A 119 -0.65 1.57 -1.09
N GLU A 120 0.16 0.61 -0.65
CA GLU A 120 1.11 0.78 0.47
C GLU A 120 2.09 1.95 0.23
N VAL A 121 2.75 2.00 -0.94
CA VAL A 121 3.72 3.08 -1.23
C VAL A 121 3.03 4.44 -1.35
N GLU A 122 1.83 4.49 -1.91
CA GLU A 122 1.07 5.75 -2.08
C GLU A 122 0.58 6.31 -0.74
N ILE A 123 0.23 5.44 0.22
CA ILE A 123 -0.13 5.87 1.58
C ILE A 123 1.04 6.61 2.25
N ILE A 124 2.24 6.01 2.25
CA ILE A 124 3.42 6.59 2.91
C ILE A 124 3.95 7.81 2.17
N ASP A 125 4.02 7.79 0.84
CA ASP A 125 4.49 8.93 0.05
C ASP A 125 3.60 10.15 0.27
N ARG A 126 2.28 9.95 0.29
CA ARG A 126 1.32 11.00 0.64
C ARG A 126 1.52 11.48 2.07
N ALA A 127 1.56 10.56 3.04
CA ALA A 127 1.73 10.91 4.46
C ALA A 127 3.02 11.72 4.72
N TRP A 128 4.11 11.36 4.02
CA TRP A 128 5.35 12.12 4.07
C TRP A 128 5.19 13.52 3.47
N SER A 129 4.57 13.62 2.30
CA SER A 129 4.32 14.92 1.63
C SER A 129 3.43 15.87 2.44
N GLU A 130 2.49 15.32 3.21
CA GLU A 130 1.58 16.07 4.08
C GLU A 130 2.17 16.35 5.48
N GLY A 131 3.41 15.88 5.76
CA GLY A 131 4.09 16.10 7.04
C GLY A 131 3.48 15.32 8.21
N TRP A 132 2.81 14.19 7.94
CA TRP A 132 2.16 13.37 8.97
C TRP A 132 3.12 12.43 9.70
N ILE A 133 4.29 12.18 9.11
CA ILE A 133 5.30 11.27 9.65
C ILE A 133 6.17 12.02 10.65
N GLU A 134 5.96 11.75 11.93
CA GLU A 134 6.70 12.37 13.03
C GLU A 134 7.44 11.33 13.88
N PRO A 135 8.62 11.67 14.44
CA PRO A 135 9.33 10.79 15.33
C PRO A 135 8.53 10.44 16.60
N GLN A 136 8.34 9.14 16.84
CA GLN A 136 7.72 8.63 18.08
C GLN A 136 8.75 8.63 19.21
N ARG A 137 8.86 9.74 19.93
CA ARG A 137 9.78 9.89 21.06
C ARG A 137 9.14 9.37 22.34
N SER A 138 9.86 8.53 23.08
CA SER A 138 9.42 8.10 24.41
C SER A 138 9.39 9.29 25.37
N GLU A 139 8.27 9.47 26.08
CA GLU A 139 8.14 10.48 27.14
C GLU A 139 9.03 10.16 28.36
N LEU A 140 9.33 8.87 28.55
CA LEU A 140 10.11 8.38 29.70
C LEU A 140 11.45 7.78 29.26
N ARG A 141 12.50 8.09 30.02
CA ARG A 141 13.83 7.48 29.83
C ARG A 141 14.02 6.37 30.85
N THR A 142 14.31 5.15 30.41
CA THR A 142 14.45 3.98 31.28
C THR A 142 15.79 3.94 32.04
N GLY A 143 16.77 4.76 31.65
CA GLY A 143 18.12 4.76 32.23
C GLY A 143 18.99 3.56 31.82
N ARG A 144 18.46 2.62 31.01
CA ARG A 144 19.18 1.44 30.52
C ARG A 144 19.84 1.73 29.17
N ARG A 145 20.96 1.05 28.87
CA ARG A 145 21.67 1.08 27.58
C ARG A 145 21.63 -0.32 26.95
N VAL A 146 21.26 -0.39 25.67
CA VAL A 146 21.26 -1.59 24.82
C VAL A 146 22.37 -1.46 23.80
#